data_AF-A0A9D7B923-F1
#
_entry.id   AF-A0A9D7B923-F1
#
_cell.length_a   1.000
_cell.length_b   1.000
_cell.length_c   1.000
_cell.angle_alpha   90.00
_cell.angle_beta   90.00
_cell.angle_gamma   90.00
#
_symmetry.space_group_name_H-M   'P 1'
#
loop_
_entity.id
_entity.type
_entity.pdbx_description
1 polymer ?
#
loop_
_entity_poly.entity_id
_entity_poly.type
_entity_poly.pdbx_seq_one_letter_code
_entity_poly.pdbx_strand_id
1 'polypeptide(L)'
;MKLKLTESGSRLLRMSCMAIAFTALAHGAWAQAQAVYHFRCDGLLDGITFKHAAENLNGLDAQALLSSDAEFLKVRIDASIPYERILRALNAGARQFQPAVGATAQGFPTRVDTGDPAGDDLRYTIAKEAWIAVHPQQYQQMIGDSPQR
;
A
#
# COMPACT_ATOMS: atom_id res chain seq x y z
N MET A 1 -32.39 72.68 -5.73
CA MET A 1 -32.82 71.33 -6.16
C MET A 1 -31.78 70.31 -5.72
N LYS A 2 -31.99 69.65 -4.56
CA LYS A 2 -31.71 68.23 -4.28
C LYS A 2 -32.05 67.93 -2.81
N LEU A 3 -32.66 66.75 -2.62
CA LEU A 3 -33.57 66.37 -1.55
C LEU A 3 -32.92 66.18 -0.17
N LYS A 4 -33.71 66.48 0.88
CA LYS A 4 -33.59 65.86 2.21
C LYS A 4 -34.00 64.39 2.10
N LEU A 5 -33.23 63.47 2.69
CA LEU A 5 -33.73 62.16 3.13
C LEU A 5 -33.48 62.03 4.64
N THR A 6 -34.57 62.09 5.38
CA THR A 6 -34.74 61.59 6.74
C THR A 6 -35.10 60.10 6.69
N GLU A 7 -34.54 59.28 7.58
CA GLU A 7 -35.17 58.15 8.31
C GLU A 7 -34.07 57.42 9.11
N SER A 8 -34.06 57.52 10.44
CA SER A 8 -34.66 56.53 11.37
C SER A 8 -34.20 55.10 11.03
N GLY A 9 -33.35 54.44 11.82
CA GLY A 9 -33.54 54.20 13.24
C GLY A 9 -34.32 52.90 13.44
N SER A 10 -33.73 51.98 14.20
CA SER A 10 -34.33 50.85 14.93
C SER A 10 -34.32 49.41 14.33
N ARG A 11 -33.51 48.58 15.02
CA ARG A 11 -33.84 47.27 15.66
C ARG A 11 -34.13 46.09 14.72
N LEU A 12 -33.22 45.12 14.65
CA LEU A 12 -33.15 43.90 15.51
C LEU A 12 -34.29 42.89 15.26
N LEU A 13 -33.85 41.67 14.92
CA LEU A 13 -34.55 40.37 14.88
C LEU A 13 -35.59 40.12 13.78
N ARG A 14 -35.22 39.22 12.85
CA ARG A 14 -35.86 37.91 12.63
C ARG A 14 -34.99 37.10 11.65
N MET A 15 -34.36 36.03 12.15
CA MET A 15 -34.72 34.64 11.90
C MET A 15 -34.37 34.19 10.46
N SER A 16 -33.24 33.49 10.29
CA SER A 16 -33.16 32.02 10.27
C SER A 16 -33.54 31.43 8.91
N CYS A 17 -32.58 30.80 8.21
CA CYS A 17 -32.60 29.36 7.93
C CYS A 17 -31.64 28.97 6.80
N MET A 18 -30.92 27.88 7.07
CA MET A 18 -30.28 26.95 6.14
C MET A 18 -29.07 27.43 5.34
N ALA A 19 -27.93 27.31 6.00
CA ALA A 19 -26.74 26.73 5.41
C ALA A 19 -27.08 25.42 4.69
N ILE A 20 -26.94 25.40 3.37
CA ILE A 20 -26.64 24.16 2.64
C ILE A 20 -25.18 24.28 2.24
N ALA A 21 -24.31 24.02 3.22
CA ALA A 21 -22.97 23.54 2.90
C ALA A 21 -23.18 22.16 2.28
N PHE A 22 -23.16 22.10 0.94
CA PHE A 22 -22.91 20.85 0.24
C PHE A 22 -21.49 20.44 0.61
N THR A 23 -21.35 19.77 1.76
CA THR A 23 -20.24 18.85 1.99
C THR A 23 -20.43 17.75 0.96
N ALA A 24 -19.84 17.96 -0.21
CA ALA A 24 -19.34 16.85 -1.00
C ALA A 24 -18.41 16.08 -0.05
N LEU A 25 -18.97 15.07 0.61
CA LEU A 25 -18.23 13.92 1.08
C LEU A 25 -17.66 13.30 -0.19
N ALA A 26 -16.56 13.89 -0.68
CA ALA A 26 -15.52 13.16 -1.34
C ALA A 26 -15.10 12.10 -0.32
N HIS A 27 -15.84 10.99 -0.33
CA HIS A 27 -15.27 9.70 -0.03
C HIS A 27 -14.21 9.53 -1.12
N GLY A 28 -13.05 10.15 -0.91
CA GLY A 28 -11.85 9.71 -1.57
C GLY A 28 -11.82 8.23 -1.27
N ALA A 29 -11.97 7.40 -2.30
CA ALA A 29 -11.44 6.06 -2.22
C ALA A 29 -9.95 6.28 -2.00
N TRP A 30 -9.52 6.31 -0.75
CA TRP A 30 -8.11 6.26 -0.41
C TRP A 30 -7.68 4.92 -0.99
N ALA A 31 -7.03 4.94 -2.16
CA ALA A 31 -6.39 3.77 -2.69
C ALA A 31 -5.45 3.30 -1.57
N GLN A 32 -5.82 2.21 -0.89
CA GLN A 32 -4.97 1.64 0.15
C GLN A 32 -3.68 1.27 -0.55
N ALA A 33 -2.57 1.92 -0.15
CA ALA A 33 -1.27 1.63 -0.71
C ALA A 33 -1.02 0.12 -0.54
N GLN A 34 -0.84 -0.61 -1.64
CA GLN A 34 -0.56 -2.04 -1.59
C GLN A 34 0.95 -2.26 -1.78
N ALA A 35 1.53 -3.06 -0.89
CA ALA A 35 2.90 -3.55 -1.01
C ALA A 35 2.91 -4.93 -1.67
N VAL A 36 4.01 -5.25 -2.34
CA VAL A 36 4.24 -6.56 -2.98
C VAL A 36 5.43 -7.25 -2.32
N TYR A 37 5.20 -8.44 -1.81
CA TYR A 37 6.21 -9.29 -1.18
C TYR A 37 6.34 -10.61 -1.92
N HIS A 38 7.52 -11.21 -1.81
CA HIS A 38 7.83 -12.47 -2.44
C HIS A 38 8.41 -13.42 -1.40
N PHE A 39 7.86 -14.63 -1.39
CA PHE A 39 8.25 -15.68 -0.47
C PHE A 39 8.61 -16.92 -1.26
N ARG A 40 9.51 -17.71 -0.69
CA ARG A 40 9.84 -19.05 -1.16
C ARG A 40 9.32 -20.05 -0.13
N CYS A 41 8.55 -21.03 -0.59
CA CYS A 41 8.08 -22.15 0.20
C CYS A 41 9.18 -23.23 0.29
N ASP A 42 9.21 -24.00 1.38
CA ASP A 42 10.15 -25.12 1.59
C ASP A 42 9.90 -26.33 0.66
N GLY A 43 8.89 -26.24 -0.20
CA GLY A 43 8.55 -27.21 -1.24
C GLY A 43 7.59 -26.60 -2.27
N LEU A 44 7.16 -27.41 -3.24
CA LEU A 44 6.19 -26.98 -4.25
C LEU A 44 4.89 -26.50 -3.61
N LEU A 45 4.39 -25.36 -4.07
CA LEU A 45 3.07 -24.83 -3.71
C LEU A 45 1.99 -25.64 -4.41
N ASP A 46 1.44 -26.62 -3.68
CA ASP A 46 0.21 -27.29 -4.09
C ASP A 46 -1.02 -26.44 -3.78
N GLY A 47 -2.17 -26.84 -4.32
CA GLY A 47 -3.43 -26.11 -4.15
C GLY A 47 -3.88 -26.01 -2.69
N ILE A 48 -3.51 -26.98 -1.83
CA ILE A 48 -3.86 -26.98 -0.41
C ILE A 48 -3.03 -25.93 0.33
N THR A 49 -1.71 -25.94 0.12
CA THR A 49 -0.78 -24.96 0.70
C THR A 49 -1.13 -23.55 0.26
N PHE A 50 -1.40 -23.36 -1.05
CA PHE A 50 -1.80 -22.07 -1.59
C PHE A 50 -3.12 -21.57 -0.96
N LYS A 51 -4.11 -22.47 -0.82
CA LYS A 51 -5.39 -22.14 -0.18
C LYS A 51 -5.20 -21.71 1.27
N HIS A 52 -4.42 -22.44 2.05
CA HIS A 52 -4.12 -22.06 3.44
C HIS A 52 -3.38 -20.72 3.54
N ALA A 53 -2.42 -20.47 2.65
CA ALA A 53 -1.76 -19.16 2.59
C ALA A 53 -2.76 -18.03 2.31
N ALA A 54 -3.69 -18.22 1.36
CA ALA A 54 -4.74 -17.25 1.06
C ALA A 54 -5.67 -17.01 2.26
N GLU A 55 -6.14 -18.07 2.93
CA GLU A 55 -7.00 -17.96 4.12
C GLU A 55 -6.30 -17.23 5.28
N ASN A 56 -5.04 -17.55 5.53
CA ASN A 56 -4.25 -16.91 6.58
C ASN A 56 -4.03 -15.41 6.30
N LEU A 57 -3.75 -15.05 5.04
CA LEU A 57 -3.58 -13.66 4.64
C LEU A 57 -4.90 -12.88 4.58
N ASN A 58 -6.01 -13.53 4.24
CA ASN A 58 -7.34 -12.93 4.29
C ASN A 58 -7.72 -12.48 5.71
N GLY A 59 -7.18 -13.14 6.75
CA GLY A 59 -7.31 -12.70 8.15
C GLY A 59 -6.53 -11.43 8.50
N LEU A 60 -5.53 -11.06 7.68
CA LEU A 60 -4.77 -9.82 7.82
C LEU A 60 -5.33 -8.70 6.93
N ASP A 61 -5.66 -9.04 5.69
CA ASP A 61 -6.18 -8.14 4.66
C ASP A 61 -7.12 -8.92 3.74
N ALA A 62 -8.40 -8.55 3.74
CA ALA A 62 -9.41 -9.15 2.88
C ALA A 62 -9.22 -8.84 1.38
N GLN A 63 -8.34 -7.89 1.04
CA GLN A 63 -7.98 -7.52 -0.33
C GLN A 63 -6.62 -8.12 -0.76
N ALA A 64 -6.03 -9.01 0.05
CA ALA A 64 -4.77 -9.65 -0.29
C ALA A 64 -4.90 -10.47 -1.58
N LEU A 65 -4.01 -10.23 -2.55
CA LEU A 65 -3.90 -11.02 -3.76
C LEU A 65 -2.65 -11.88 -3.73
N LEU A 66 -2.82 -13.14 -4.12
CA LEU A 66 -1.75 -14.13 -4.17
C LEU A 66 -1.57 -14.63 -5.60
N SER A 67 -0.32 -14.83 -6.00
CA SER A 67 0.04 -15.55 -7.22
C SER A 67 1.22 -16.46 -6.89
N SER A 68 1.26 -17.65 -7.47
CA SER A 68 2.32 -18.62 -7.20
C SER A 68 2.96 -19.12 -8.50
N ASP A 69 4.25 -19.39 -8.43
CA ASP A 69 5.02 -20.05 -9.49
C ASP A 69 5.98 -21.07 -8.84
N ALA A 70 5.72 -22.36 -9.06
CA ALA A 70 6.42 -23.49 -8.44
C ALA A 70 6.52 -23.38 -6.90
N GLU A 71 7.67 -22.94 -6.38
CA GLU A 71 7.95 -22.76 -4.94
C GLU A 71 7.86 -21.30 -4.50
N PHE A 72 7.58 -20.37 -5.41
CA PHE A 72 7.49 -18.95 -5.12
C PHE A 72 6.05 -18.50 -4.94
N LEU A 73 5.84 -17.63 -3.96
CA LEU A 73 4.57 -16.97 -3.68
C LEU A 73 4.77 -15.46 -3.73
N LYS A 74 4.04 -14.80 -4.63
CA LYS A 74 3.90 -13.34 -4.69
C LYS A 74 2.63 -12.94 -3.94
N VAL A 75 2.78 -12.01 -2.99
CA VAL A 75 1.70 -11.50 -2.16
C VAL A 75 1.59 -10.01 -2.38
N ARG A 76 0.40 -9.53 -2.77
CA ARG A 76 0.05 -8.11 -2.78
C ARG A 76 -0.92 -7.85 -1.64
N ILE A 77 -0.59 -6.95 -0.73
CA ILE A 77 -1.32 -6.75 0.52
C ILE A 77 -1.21 -5.29 0.98
N ASP A 78 -2.11 -4.81 1.83
CA ASP A 78 -2.05 -3.48 2.44
C ASP A 78 -0.64 -3.19 3.02
N ALA A 79 -0.03 -2.10 2.57
CA ALA A 79 1.34 -1.71 2.90
C ALA A 79 1.53 -1.30 4.38
N SER A 80 0.44 -1.03 5.11
CA SER A 80 0.49 -0.78 6.55
C SER A 80 0.74 -2.05 7.37
N ILE A 81 0.60 -3.23 6.76
CA ILE A 81 0.79 -4.51 7.45
C ILE A 81 2.29 -4.82 7.53
N PRO A 82 2.86 -4.96 8.74
CA PRO A 82 4.28 -5.27 8.90
C PRO A 82 4.66 -6.61 8.27
N TYR A 83 5.81 -6.66 7.63
CA TYR A 83 6.35 -7.85 6.97
C TYR A 83 6.35 -9.09 7.87
N GLU A 84 6.71 -8.93 9.15
CA GLU A 84 6.80 -10.00 10.13
C GLU A 84 5.43 -10.61 10.45
N ARG A 85 4.35 -9.82 10.33
CA ARG A 85 2.99 -10.34 10.48
C ARG A 85 2.58 -11.18 9.28
N ILE A 86 2.96 -10.75 8.08
CA ILE A 86 2.72 -11.50 6.84
C ILE A 86 3.45 -12.84 6.90
N LEU A 87 4.75 -12.82 7.22
CA LEU A 87 5.57 -14.03 7.32
C LEU A 87 5.05 -14.99 8.41
N ARG A 88 4.63 -14.46 9.56
CA ARG A 88 4.02 -15.26 10.63
C ARG A 88 2.71 -15.91 10.19
N ALA A 89 1.86 -15.18 9.47
CA ALA A 89 0.59 -15.72 8.98
C ALA A 89 0.82 -16.82 7.94
N LEU A 90 1.77 -16.63 7.02
CA LEU A 90 2.16 -17.67 6.06
C LEU A 90 2.68 -18.94 6.77
N ASN A 91 3.50 -18.77 7.81
CA ASN A 91 4.10 -19.87 8.58
C ASN A 91 3.18 -20.49 9.66
N ALA A 92 1.93 -20.04 9.77
CA ALA A 92 0.93 -20.69 10.60
C ALA A 92 0.41 -22.01 9.98
N GLY A 93 0.68 -22.24 8.69
CA GLY A 93 0.33 -23.47 7.98
C GLY A 93 1.36 -24.60 8.15
N ALA A 94 1.17 -25.67 7.39
CA ALA A 94 2.04 -26.85 7.41
C ALA A 94 3.39 -26.65 6.72
N ARG A 95 3.52 -25.61 5.90
CA ARG A 95 4.71 -25.29 5.09
C ARG A 95 5.41 -24.07 5.64
N GLN A 96 6.74 -24.05 5.53
CA GLN A 96 7.53 -22.89 5.88
C GLN A 96 7.78 -22.03 4.65
N PHE A 97 7.53 -20.75 4.82
CA PHE A 97 7.84 -19.66 3.91
C PHE A 97 9.02 -18.89 4.47
N GLN A 98 9.93 -18.55 3.58
CA GLN A 98 11.07 -17.69 3.84
C GLN A 98 11.08 -16.54 2.82
N PRO A 99 11.73 -15.41 3.12
CA PRO A 99 11.96 -14.38 2.11
C PRO A 99 12.62 -15.01 0.87
N ALA A 100 12.06 -14.79 -0.32
CA ALA A 100 12.70 -15.24 -1.55
C ALA A 100 13.90 -14.32 -1.85
N VAL A 101 15.13 -14.84 -1.74
CA VAL A 101 16.34 -14.11 -2.13
C VAL A 101 16.32 -13.90 -3.64
N GLY A 102 16.35 -12.63 -4.05
CA GLY A 102 16.04 -12.17 -5.41
C GLY A 102 14.83 -11.23 -5.48
N ALA A 103 14.03 -11.18 -4.41
CA ALA A 103 12.91 -10.27 -4.29
C ALA A 103 12.97 -9.53 -2.96
N THR A 104 13.37 -8.27 -3.05
CA THR A 104 13.53 -7.29 -1.96
C THR A 104 14.46 -7.76 -0.85
N ALA A 105 15.72 -7.32 -0.89
CA ALA A 105 16.47 -7.15 0.35
C ALA A 105 15.57 -6.40 1.35
N GLN A 106 15.62 -6.80 2.62
CA GLN A 106 14.73 -6.30 3.66
C GLN A 106 14.66 -4.75 3.61
N GLY A 107 13.47 -4.20 3.38
CA GLY A 107 13.26 -2.75 3.27
C GLY A 107 13.61 -2.11 1.91
N PHE A 108 13.89 -2.90 0.86
CA PHE A 108 14.04 -2.35 -0.50
C PHE A 108 12.74 -1.64 -0.90
N PRO A 109 12.80 -0.37 -1.34
CA PRO A 109 11.63 0.41 -1.69
C PRO A 109 10.78 -0.28 -2.74
N THR A 110 9.47 -0.16 -2.61
CA THR A 110 8.51 -0.59 -3.62
C THR A 110 7.83 0.64 -4.21
N ARG A 111 7.52 0.59 -5.51
CA ARG A 111 6.73 1.64 -6.14
C ARG A 111 5.29 1.48 -5.65
N VAL A 112 4.76 2.54 -5.04
CA VAL A 112 3.35 2.64 -4.67
C VAL A 112 2.63 3.32 -5.83
N ASP A 113 1.49 2.79 -6.25
CA ASP A 113 0.61 3.43 -7.24
C ASP A 113 -0.37 4.34 -6.51
N THR A 114 -0.24 5.66 -6.71
CA THR A 114 -1.17 6.66 -6.14
C THR A 114 -2.07 7.28 -7.21
N GLY A 115 -2.10 6.74 -8.42
CA GLY A 115 -2.79 7.34 -9.57
C GLY A 115 -2.06 8.54 -10.19
N ASP A 116 -0.81 8.81 -9.79
CA ASP A 116 0.09 9.82 -10.37
C ASP A 116 1.39 9.14 -10.82
N PRO A 117 1.45 8.63 -12.06
CA PRO A 117 2.58 7.83 -12.52
C PRO A 117 3.93 8.55 -12.42
N ALA A 118 3.95 9.86 -12.72
CA ALA A 118 5.18 10.65 -12.70
C ALA A 118 5.67 10.88 -11.26
N GLY A 119 4.75 11.19 -10.34
CA GLY A 119 5.06 11.31 -8.92
C GLY A 119 5.51 9.99 -8.29
N ASP A 120 4.88 8.88 -8.67
CA ASP A 120 5.21 7.54 -8.18
C ASP A 120 6.62 7.11 -8.61
N ASP A 121 6.97 7.35 -9.87
CA ASP A 121 8.30 7.04 -10.40
C ASP A 121 9.39 7.88 -9.73
N LEU A 122 9.12 9.16 -9.49
CA LEU A 122 10.06 10.04 -8.79
C LEU A 122 10.27 9.59 -7.34
N ARG A 123 9.19 9.33 -6.59
CA ARG A 123 9.26 8.87 -5.20
C ARG A 123 10.00 7.54 -5.10
N TYR A 124 9.70 6.60 -5.99
CA TYR A 124 10.36 5.30 -6.04
C TYR A 124 11.85 5.44 -6.34
N THR A 125 12.23 6.27 -7.31
CA THR A 125 13.63 6.49 -7.69
C THR A 125 14.43 7.07 -6.52
N ILE A 126 13.90 8.10 -5.86
CA ILE A 126 14.54 8.73 -4.68
C ILE A 126 14.70 7.72 -3.55
N ALA A 127 13.65 6.95 -3.24
CA ALA A 127 13.72 5.96 -2.18
C ALA A 127 14.74 4.86 -2.53
N LYS A 128 14.77 4.41 -3.78
CA LYS A 128 15.71 3.40 -4.28
C LYS A 128 17.15 3.87 -4.13
N GLU A 129 17.47 5.08 -4.58
CA GLU A 129 18.82 5.64 -4.45
C GLU A 129 19.23 5.80 -2.98
N ALA A 130 18.34 6.30 -2.13
CA ALA A 130 18.60 6.42 -0.69
C ALA A 130 18.86 5.05 -0.04
N TRP A 131 18.11 4.02 -0.44
CA TRP A 131 18.30 2.67 0.08
C TRP A 131 19.62 2.06 -0.41
N ILE A 132 19.98 2.23 -1.68
CA ILE A 132 21.25 1.75 -2.26
C ILE A 132 22.44 2.39 -1.55
N ALA A 133 22.35 3.68 -1.22
CA ALA A 133 23.40 4.39 -0.49
C ALA A 133 23.65 3.79 0.90
N VAL A 134 22.60 3.30 1.57
CA VAL A 134 22.69 2.68 2.91
C VAL A 134 23.03 1.19 2.83
N HIS A 135 22.63 0.50 1.77
CA HIS A 135 22.73 -0.96 1.62
C HIS A 135 23.44 -1.41 0.32
N PRO A 136 24.65 -0.89 0.01
CA PRO A 136 25.30 -1.16 -1.27
C PRO A 136 25.61 -2.64 -1.51
N GLN A 137 26.01 -3.39 -0.46
CA GLN A 137 26.30 -4.82 -0.55
C GLN A 137 25.04 -5.66 -0.82
N GLN A 138 23.92 -5.31 -0.17
CA GLN A 138 22.65 -6.00 -0.39
C GLN A 138 22.10 -5.69 -1.79
N TYR A 139 22.26 -4.44 -2.27
CA TYR A 139 21.93 -4.11 -3.65
C TYR A 139 22.77 -4.91 -4.64
N GLN A 140 24.07 -5.06 -4.37
CA GLN A 140 24.98 -5.84 -5.22
C GLN A 140 24.60 -7.33 -5.26
N GLN A 141 24.14 -7.89 -4.15
CA GLN A 141 23.58 -9.25 -4.11
C GLN A 141 22.27 -9.36 -4.89
N MET A 142 21.40 -8.34 -4.83
CA MET A 142 20.16 -8.31 -5.60
C MET A 142 20.39 -8.26 -7.12
N ILE A 143 21.40 -7.51 -7.59
CA ILE A 143 21.75 -7.44 -9.02
C ILE A 143 22.72 -8.57 -9.45
N GLY A 144 23.28 -9.30 -8.49
CA GLY A 144 24.38 -10.26 -8.67
C GLY A 144 23.95 -11.71 -8.87
N ASP A 145 22.70 -12.09 -8.58
CA ASP A 145 22.17 -13.43 -8.84
C ASP A 145 21.07 -13.39 -9.92
N SER A 146 21.48 -13.32 -11.18
CA SER A 146 20.73 -13.96 -12.27
C SER A 146 21.34 -15.34 -12.49
N PRO A 147 20.85 -16.43 -11.87
CA PRO A 147 21.17 -17.74 -12.37
C PRO A 147 20.46 -17.89 -13.71
N GLN A 148 21.17 -17.59 -14.79
CA GLN A 148 20.91 -18.24 -16.06
C GLN A 148 21.10 -19.74 -15.83
N ARG A 149 19.99 -20.47 -15.76
CA ARG A 149 19.95 -21.91 -16.01
C ARG A 149 18.77 -22.22 -16.89
#